data_AF-A0A9P0T239-F1
#
_entry.id   AF-A0A9P0T239-F1
#
_cell.length_a   1.000
_cell.length_b   1.000
_cell.length_c   1.000
_cell.angle_alpha   90.00
_cell.angle_beta   90.00
_cell.angle_gamma   90.00
#
_symmetry.space_group_name_H-M   'P 1'
#
loop_
_entity.id
_entity.type
_entity.pdbx_description
1 polymer ?
#
loop_
_entity_poly.entity_id
_entity_poly.type
_entity_poly.pdbx_seq_one_letter_code
_entity_poly.pdbx_strand_id
1 'polypeptide(L)'
;MGRYERKTEGPSWSREALNEAVEAVRSGRMSGYAAASTFAIPRKTIMDHVTDIVKGYVKQNYLKTPFNDGTPGKDWFSSFKKRYNLSIKKPQAVEVARKKAADPLVIQEFYNILDRVIADLGLQDKPERIYKLDETSLIRVTSLA
;
A
#
# COMPACT_ATOMS: atom_id res chain seq x y z
N MET A 1 -25.02 5.69 33.56
CA MET A 1 -24.15 4.86 32.70
C MET A 1 -22.72 5.34 32.87
N GLY A 2 -21.83 4.55 33.48
CA GLY A 2 -20.44 4.95 33.75
C GLY A 2 -19.62 5.03 32.46
N ARG A 3 -18.92 6.14 32.23
CA ARG A 3 -17.94 6.27 31.14
C ARG A 3 -16.74 5.39 31.48
N TYR A 4 -16.35 4.51 30.55
CA TYR A 4 -15.17 3.65 30.74
C TYR A 4 -13.91 4.51 30.78
N GLU A 5 -13.26 4.55 31.94
CA GLU A 5 -11.92 5.15 32.11
C GLU A 5 -10.86 4.06 31.99
N ARG A 6 -9.90 4.27 31.09
CA ARG A 6 -8.83 3.31 30.84
C ARG A 6 -7.84 3.32 32.00
N LYS A 7 -7.64 2.16 32.63
CA LYS A 7 -6.79 2.00 33.83
C LYS A 7 -5.28 2.03 33.58
N THR A 8 -4.85 2.10 32.32
CA THR A 8 -3.42 2.08 31.96
C THR A 8 -3.04 3.33 31.20
N GLU A 9 -1.83 3.81 31.47
CA GLU A 9 -1.13 4.75 30.58
C GLU A 9 -1.11 4.19 29.15
N GLY A 10 -0.98 5.07 28.16
CA GLY A 10 -1.15 4.74 26.75
C GLY A 10 -0.29 3.55 26.28
N PRO A 11 -0.53 3.06 25.05
CA PRO A 11 0.25 1.95 24.51
C PRO A 11 1.75 2.29 24.53
N SER A 12 2.59 1.35 24.99
CA SER A 12 4.05 1.54 25.08
C SER A 12 4.76 1.65 23.72
N TRP A 13 4.03 1.46 22.62
CA TRP A 13 4.56 1.40 21.26
C TRP A 13 4.20 2.65 20.47
N SER A 14 5.11 3.09 19.59
CA SER A 14 4.89 4.23 18.70
C SER A 14 3.97 3.86 17.53
N ARG A 15 3.32 4.85 16.92
CA ARG A 15 2.46 4.62 15.74
C ARG A 15 3.28 4.13 14.55
N GLU A 16 4.51 4.62 14.43
CA GLU A 16 5.46 4.28 13.38
C GLU A 16 5.82 2.79 13.48
N ALA A 17 6.14 2.31 14.69
CA ALA A 17 6.45 0.90 14.94
C ALA A 17 5.23 0.00 14.66
N LEU A 18 4.02 0.45 15.00
CA LEU A 18 2.79 -0.28 14.66
C LEU A 18 2.58 -0.37 13.16
N ASN A 19 2.71 0.74 12.44
CA ASN A 19 2.54 0.76 10.99
C ASN A 19 3.58 -0.12 10.30
N GLU A 20 4.83 -0.08 10.75
CA GLU A 20 5.89 -0.94 10.23
C GLU A 20 5.63 -2.42 10.50
N ALA A 21 5.17 -2.77 11.72
CA ALA A 21 4.80 -4.13 12.07
C ALA A 21 3.63 -4.65 11.22
N VAL A 22 2.60 -3.82 11.03
CA VAL A 22 1.44 -4.14 10.18
C VAL A 22 1.89 -4.34 8.73
N GLU A 23 2.71 -3.45 8.18
CA GLU A 23 3.24 -3.60 6.83
C GLU A 23 4.16 -4.83 6.68
N ALA A 24 4.96 -5.17 7.68
CA ALA A 24 5.78 -6.39 7.67
C ALA A 24 4.92 -7.66 7.61
N VAL A 25 3.78 -7.69 8.31
CA VAL A 25 2.83 -8.80 8.26
C VAL A 25 2.04 -8.80 6.94
N ARG A 26 1.55 -7.64 6.49
CA ARG A 26 0.80 -7.48 5.24
C ARG A 26 1.63 -7.84 4.02
N SER A 27 2.92 -7.50 4.02
CA SER A 27 3.88 -7.84 2.96
C SER A 27 4.44 -9.26 3.07
N GLY A 28 4.02 -10.02 4.10
CA GLY A 28 4.45 -11.40 4.29
C GLY A 28 5.93 -11.54 4.66
N ARG A 29 6.60 -10.41 4.96
CA ARG A 29 7.99 -10.37 5.45
C ARG A 29 8.10 -11.06 6.81
N MET A 30 7.05 -10.96 7.64
CA MET A 30 7.01 -11.52 8.98
C MET A 30 5.67 -12.21 9.25
N SER A 31 5.68 -13.24 10.08
CA SER A 31 4.45 -13.75 10.68
C SER A 31 3.97 -12.79 11.77
N GLY A 32 2.67 -12.81 12.11
CA GLY A 32 2.18 -12.00 13.22
C GLY A 32 2.85 -12.30 14.57
N TYR A 33 3.40 -13.51 14.75
CA TYR A 33 4.20 -13.84 15.94
C TYR A 33 5.58 -13.22 15.89
N ALA A 34 6.26 -13.31 14.74
CA ALA A 34 7.57 -12.68 14.54
C ALA A 34 7.46 -11.16 14.70
N ALA A 35 6.46 -10.53 14.09
CA ALA A 35 6.23 -9.09 14.22
C ALA A 35 5.95 -8.68 15.67
N ALA A 36 5.17 -9.47 16.42
CA ALA A 36 4.91 -9.18 17.82
C ALA A 36 6.18 -9.21 18.68
N SER A 37 7.06 -10.18 18.43
CA SER A 37 8.35 -10.30 19.11
C SER A 37 9.30 -9.16 18.73
N THR A 38 9.39 -8.80 17.46
CA THR A 38 10.37 -7.81 16.95
C THR A 38 9.99 -6.38 17.33
N PHE A 39 8.71 -6.02 17.22
CA PHE A 39 8.26 -4.66 17.47
C PHE A 39 7.76 -4.45 18.91
N ALA A 40 7.79 -5.48 19.75
CA ALA A 40 7.24 -5.47 21.12
C ALA A 40 5.77 -5.00 21.18
N ILE A 41 4.99 -5.30 20.14
CA ILE A 41 3.57 -4.96 20.04
C ILE A 41 2.76 -6.25 20.20
N PRO A 42 1.68 -6.26 21.00
CA PRO A 42 0.82 -7.42 21.09
C PRO A 42 0.35 -7.90 19.72
N ARG A 43 0.55 -9.19 19.43
CA ARG A 43 0.16 -9.82 18.17
C ARG A 43 -1.28 -9.49 17.77
N LYS A 44 -2.19 -9.46 18.75
CA LYS A 44 -3.61 -9.15 18.54
C LYS A 44 -3.78 -7.76 17.93
N THR A 45 -3.11 -6.74 18.49
CA THR A 45 -3.13 -5.38 17.97
C THR A 45 -2.68 -5.33 16.51
N ILE A 46 -1.53 -5.95 16.18
CA ILE A 46 -1.04 -5.98 14.79
C ILE A 46 -2.07 -6.65 13.86
N MET A 47 -2.62 -7.80 14.26
CA MET A 47 -3.57 -8.54 13.44
C MET A 47 -4.92 -7.83 13.27
N ASP A 48 -5.41 -7.13 14.30
CA ASP A 48 -6.64 -6.34 14.23
C ASP A 48 -6.47 -5.19 13.21
N HIS A 49 -5.31 -4.55 13.17
CA HIS A 49 -5.00 -3.53 12.15
C HIS A 49 -4.89 -4.11 10.73
N VAL A 50 -4.43 -5.36 10.58
CA VAL A 50 -4.40 -6.04 9.28
C VAL A 50 -5.82 -6.27 8.74
N THR A 51 -6.79 -6.60 9.61
CA THR A 51 -8.18 -6.89 9.20
C THR A 51 -9.07 -5.66 9.15
N ASP A 52 -8.61 -4.51 9.64
CA ASP A 52 -9.35 -3.24 9.65
C ASP A 52 -9.76 -2.76 8.26
N ILE A 53 -8.96 -3.07 7.23
CA ILE A 53 -9.29 -2.78 5.83
C ILE A 53 -10.61 -3.46 5.43
N VAL A 54 -10.80 -4.72 5.85
CA VAL A 54 -12.01 -5.48 5.54
C VAL A 54 -13.18 -4.94 6.33
N LYS A 55 -12.96 -4.53 7.59
CA LYS A 55 -13.97 -3.86 8.41
C LYS A 55 -14.47 -2.57 7.74
N GLY A 56 -13.56 -1.73 7.26
CA GLY A 56 -13.89 -0.51 6.51
C GLY A 56 -14.71 -0.81 5.27
N TYR A 57 -14.30 -1.81 4.49
CA TYR A 57 -15.02 -2.24 3.29
C TYR A 57 -16.45 -2.75 3.59
N VAL A 58 -16.61 -3.57 4.64
CA VAL A 58 -17.92 -4.08 5.08
C VAL A 58 -18.86 -2.94 5.48
N LYS A 59 -18.34 -1.95 6.22
CA LYS A 59 -19.11 -0.77 6.65
C LYS A 59 -19.50 0.11 5.46
N GLN A 60 -18.56 0.41 4.57
CA GLN A 60 -18.79 1.26 3.40
C GLN A 60 -19.81 0.67 2.43
N ASN A 61 -19.83 -0.65 2.27
CA ASN A 61 -20.73 -1.35 1.36
C ASN A 61 -21.98 -1.89 2.05
N TYR A 62 -22.22 -1.54 3.31
CA TYR A 62 -23.38 -1.98 4.11
C TYR A 62 -23.60 -3.51 4.09
N LEU A 63 -22.51 -4.27 4.11
CA LEU A 63 -22.58 -5.73 3.99
C LEU A 63 -23.01 -6.35 5.31
N LYS A 64 -24.06 -7.19 5.28
CA LYS A 64 -24.42 -8.05 6.41
C LYS A 64 -23.45 -9.23 6.45
N THR A 65 -22.69 -9.34 7.54
CA THR A 65 -21.69 -10.40 7.74
C THR A 65 -21.88 -11.06 9.10
N PRO A 66 -21.46 -12.33 9.26
CA PRO A 66 -21.45 -13.01 10.57
C PRO A 66 -20.28 -12.55 11.47
N PHE A 67 -19.51 -11.54 11.05
CA PHE A 67 -18.37 -11.04 11.81
C PHE A 67 -18.82 -10.17 12.98
N ASN A 68 -18.11 -10.27 14.10
CA ASN A 68 -18.34 -9.35 15.21
C ASN A 68 -17.87 -7.94 14.84
N ASP A 69 -18.75 -6.94 14.94
CA ASP A 69 -18.52 -5.54 14.52
C ASP A 69 -17.93 -5.43 13.09
N GLY A 70 -18.35 -6.31 12.18
CA GLY A 70 -17.87 -6.34 10.79
C GLY A 70 -16.39 -6.68 10.64
N THR A 71 -15.71 -7.12 11.71
CA THR A 71 -14.27 -7.38 11.71
C THR A 71 -14.02 -8.87 11.55
N PRO A 72 -13.44 -9.33 10.42
CA PRO A 72 -13.17 -10.76 10.24
C PRO A 72 -12.03 -11.23 11.14
N GLY A 73 -12.10 -12.49 11.57
CA GLY A 73 -11.04 -13.14 12.34
C GLY A 73 -9.85 -13.58 11.48
N LYS A 74 -8.76 -14.00 12.16
CA LYS A 74 -7.55 -14.54 11.53
C LYS A 74 -7.82 -15.76 10.64
N ASP A 75 -8.75 -16.61 11.06
CA ASP A 75 -9.08 -17.85 10.34
C ASP A 75 -9.78 -17.56 9.03
N TRP A 76 -10.64 -16.53 9.02
CA TRP A 76 -11.23 -16.02 7.80
C TRP A 76 -10.14 -15.51 6.85
N PHE A 77 -9.21 -14.69 7.33
CA PHE A 77 -8.13 -14.16 6.48
C PHE A 77 -7.25 -15.26 5.88
N SER A 78 -6.89 -16.26 6.69
CA SER A 78 -6.06 -17.40 6.27
C SER A 78 -6.79 -18.25 5.22
N SER A 79 -8.09 -18.52 5.46
CA SER A 79 -8.94 -19.28 4.55
C SER A 79 -9.24 -18.53 3.26
N PHE A 80 -9.46 -17.21 3.33
CA PHE A 80 -9.69 -16.33 2.19
C PHE A 80 -8.47 -16.33 1.27
N LYS A 81 -7.27 -16.13 1.83
CA LYS A 81 -6.02 -16.18 1.06
C LYS A 81 -5.84 -17.52 0.35
N LYS A 82 -6.09 -18.63 1.05
CA LYS A 82 -6.00 -19.98 0.49
C LYS A 82 -7.03 -20.24 -0.60
N ARG A 83 -8.29 -19.84 -0.39
CA ARG A 83 -9.40 -20.05 -1.34
C ARG A 83 -9.18 -19.35 -2.67
N TYR A 84 -8.65 -18.13 -2.63
CA TYR A 84 -8.41 -17.32 -3.83
C TYR A 84 -6.96 -17.39 -4.34
N ASN A 85 -6.16 -18.34 -3.82
CA ASN A 85 -4.75 -18.53 -4.18
C ASN A 85 -3.93 -17.22 -4.17
N LEU A 86 -4.21 -16.35 -3.18
CA LEU A 86 -3.61 -15.02 -3.13
C LEU A 86 -2.19 -15.12 -2.59
N SER A 87 -1.24 -14.63 -3.37
CA SER A 87 0.14 -14.45 -2.93
C SER A 87 0.33 -13.05 -2.36
N ILE A 88 0.98 -12.98 -1.19
CA ILE A 88 1.35 -11.70 -0.62
C ILE A 88 2.63 -11.23 -1.34
N LYS A 89 2.55 -10.12 -2.07
CA LYS A 89 3.70 -9.51 -2.72
C LYS A 89 4.34 -8.49 -1.78
N LYS A 90 5.68 -8.48 -1.76
CA LYS A 90 6.43 -7.37 -1.16
C LYS A 90 6.26 -6.15 -2.07
N PRO A 91 5.88 -4.98 -1.53
CA PRO A 91 5.78 -3.76 -2.33
C PRO A 91 7.15 -3.44 -2.90
N GLN A 92 7.24 -3.22 -4.21
CA GLN A 92 8.49 -2.81 -4.84
C GLN A 92 8.69 -1.30 -4.69
N ALA A 93 9.94 -0.86 -4.50
CA ALA A 93 10.26 0.57 -4.37
C ALA A 93 9.73 1.39 -5.57
N VAL A 94 9.80 0.81 -6.78
CA VAL A 94 9.26 1.41 -8.01
C VAL A 94 7.75 1.60 -7.95
N GLU A 95 6.99 0.64 -7.41
CA GLU A 95 5.53 0.76 -7.28
C GLU A 95 5.16 1.86 -6.29
N VAL A 96 5.90 1.98 -5.19
CA VAL A 96 5.70 3.06 -4.21
C VAL A 96 6.01 4.42 -4.83
N ALA A 97 7.13 4.54 -5.56
CA ALA A 97 7.49 5.76 -6.27
C ALA A 97 6.42 6.13 -7.31
N ARG A 98 5.93 5.16 -8.10
CA ARG A 98 4.84 5.36 -9.06
C ARG A 98 3.56 5.83 -8.39
N LYS A 99 3.17 5.22 -7.26
CA LYS A 99 1.99 5.66 -6.51
C LYS A 99 2.11 7.10 -6.03
N LYS A 100 3.30 7.52 -5.58
CA LYS A 100 3.56 8.90 -5.17
C LYS A 100 3.59 9.87 -6.36
N ALA A 101 4.14 9.45 -7.50
CA ALA A 101 4.18 10.25 -8.72
C ALA A 101 2.79 10.37 -9.38
N ALA A 102 1.90 9.42 -9.13
CA ALA A 102 0.50 9.46 -9.57
C ALA A 102 -0.40 10.31 -8.66
N ASP A 103 0.18 11.16 -7.81
CA ASP A 103 -0.57 12.13 -7.02
C ASP A 103 -1.23 13.17 -7.96
N PRO A 104 -2.52 13.52 -7.75
CA PRO A 104 -3.21 14.46 -8.62
C PRO A 104 -2.50 15.80 -8.81
N LEU A 105 -1.83 16.32 -7.77
CA LEU A 105 -1.10 17.59 -7.87
C LEU A 105 0.14 17.45 -8.74
N VAL A 106 0.88 16.35 -8.57
CA VAL A 106 2.09 16.06 -9.35
C VAL A 106 1.74 15.86 -10.82
N ILE A 107 0.67 15.11 -11.11
CA ILE A 107 0.17 14.92 -12.48
C ILE A 107 -0.24 16.26 -13.09
N GLN A 108 -1.00 17.07 -12.35
CA GLN A 108 -1.47 18.35 -12.84
C GLN A 108 -0.31 19.30 -13.15
N GLU A 109 0.68 19.39 -12.27
CA GLU A 109 1.86 20.23 -12.48
C GLU A 109 2.66 19.79 -13.72
N PHE A 110 2.81 18.48 -13.93
CA PHE A 110 3.44 17.93 -15.13
C PHE A 110 2.73 18.38 -16.41
N TYR A 111 1.40 18.21 -16.48
CA TYR A 111 0.64 18.59 -17.67
C TYR A 111 0.61 20.11 -17.89
N ASN A 112 0.57 20.91 -16.83
CA ASN A 112 0.67 22.37 -16.93
C ASN A 112 2.00 22.81 -17.58
N ILE A 113 3.11 22.18 -17.21
CA ILE A 113 4.43 22.45 -17.80
C ILE A 113 4.45 21.99 -19.25
N LEU A 114 3.93 20.79 -19.53
CA LEU A 114 3.87 20.23 -20.87
C LEU A 114 3.08 21.15 -21.82
N ASP A 115 1.88 21.56 -21.43
CA ASP A 115 1.00 22.44 -22.21
C ASP A 115 1.69 23.77 -22.53
N ARG A 116 2.38 24.35 -21.54
CA ARG A 116 3.15 25.58 -21.72
C ARG A 116 4.26 25.39 -22.75
N VAL A 117 5.06 24.33 -22.64
CA VAL A 117 6.17 24.08 -23.57
C VAL A 117 5.67 23.82 -24.99
N ILE A 118 4.59 23.05 -25.13
CA ILE A 118 3.96 22.80 -26.44
C ILE A 118 3.46 24.12 -27.05
N ALA A 119 2.84 24.99 -26.24
CA ALA A 119 2.38 26.30 -26.69
C ALA A 119 3.55 27.22 -27.09
N ASP A 120 4.57 27.35 -26.25
CA ASP A 120 5.74 28.21 -26.46
C ASP A 120 6.52 27.82 -27.72
N LEU A 121 6.61 26.52 -28.03
CA LEU A 121 7.29 26.00 -29.22
C LEU A 121 6.37 25.89 -30.45
N GLY A 122 5.09 26.26 -30.33
CA GLY A 122 4.11 26.16 -31.43
C GLY A 122 3.92 24.74 -31.96
N LEU A 123 4.05 23.74 -31.07
CA LEU A 123 3.97 22.31 -31.36
C LEU A 123 2.53 21.76 -31.23
N GLN A 124 1.56 22.63 -30.98
CA GLN A 124 0.15 22.28 -30.99
C GLN A 124 -0.18 21.58 -32.31
N ASP A 125 -0.78 20.39 -32.21
CA ASP A 125 -1.16 19.52 -33.34
C ASP A 125 -0.01 19.07 -34.26
N LYS A 126 1.25 19.10 -33.80
CA LYS A 126 2.44 18.71 -34.59
C LYS A 126 3.27 17.61 -33.89
N PRO A 127 2.69 16.43 -33.62
CA PRO A 127 3.39 15.35 -32.92
C PRO A 127 4.63 14.85 -33.69
N GLU A 128 4.68 15.01 -35.02
CA GLU A 128 5.79 14.62 -35.88
C GLU A 128 7.11 15.37 -35.58
N ARG A 129 7.04 16.44 -34.79
CA ARG A 129 8.20 17.24 -34.36
C ARG A 129 8.68 16.92 -32.95
N ILE A 130 8.09 15.93 -32.28
CA ILE A 130 8.46 15.51 -30.92
C ILE A 130 9.25 14.22 -31.02
N TYR A 131 10.54 14.29 -30.71
CA TYR A 131 11.44 13.14 -30.77
C TYR A 131 11.76 12.64 -29.36
N LYS A 132 11.61 11.33 -29.14
CA LYS A 132 12.09 10.68 -27.91
C LYS A 132 13.61 10.50 -28.02
N LEU A 133 14.35 11.15 -27.14
CA LEU A 133 15.81 11.05 -27.06
C LEU A 133 16.18 10.49 -25.68
N ASP A 134 16.11 9.17 -25.52
CA ASP A 134 16.58 8.47 -24.32
C ASP A 134 17.64 7.43 -24.67
N GLU A 135 18.70 7.35 -23.86
CA GLU A 135 19.89 6.52 -24.09
C GLU A 135 19.68 5.01 -23.85
N THR A 136 18.44 4.52 -23.87
CA THR A 136 18.08 3.20 -23.34
C THR A 136 18.09 2.07 -24.38
N SER A 137 18.98 2.12 -25.38
CA SER A 137 19.03 1.13 -26.48
C SER A 137 20.31 0.29 -26.53
N LEU A 138 21.27 0.45 -25.61
CA LEU A 138 22.55 -0.27 -25.67
C LEU A 138 22.68 -1.31 -24.55
N ILE A 139 21.92 -2.40 -24.65
CA ILE A 139 22.26 -3.65 -23.94
C ILE A 139 22.96 -4.56 -24.94
N ARG A 140 24.28 -4.73 -24.77
CA ARG A 140 25.07 -5.72 -25.51
C ARG A 140 24.67 -7.10 -24.98
N VAL A 141 23.86 -7.85 -25.72
CA VAL A 141 23.60 -9.26 -25.41
C VAL A 141 24.90 -10.02 -25.67
N THR A 142 25.69 -10.24 -24.63
CA THR A 142 26.80 -11.20 -24.72
C THR A 142 26.18 -12.58 -24.77
N SER A 143 26.18 -13.18 -25.97
CA SER A 143 26.06 -14.61 -26.16
C SER A 143 27.04 -15.32 -25.21
N LEU A 144 26.53 -15.98 -24.18
CA LEU A 144 27.30 -16.98 -23.46
C LEU A 144 27.43 -18.20 -24.39
N ALA A 145 28.65 -18.46 -24.83
CA ALA A 145 29.07 -19.74 -25.39
C ALA A 145 29.26 -20.76 -24.26
#